data_AF-A0A0G1FCT4-F1
#
_entry.id   AF-A0A0G1FCT4-F1
#
_cell.length_a   1.000
_cell.length_b   1.000
_cell.length_c   1.000
_cell.angle_alpha   90.00
_cell.angle_beta   90.00
_cell.angle_gamma   90.00
#
_symmetry.space_group_name_H-M   'P 1'
#
loop_
_entity.id
_entity.type
_entity.pdbx_description
1 polymer ?
#
loop_
_entity_poly.entity_id
_entity_poly.type
_entity_poly.pdbx_seq_one_letter_code
_entity_poly.pdbx_strand_id
1 'polypeptide(L)'
;MTKLVYLTDSYKKTLVSKISTITKQGNQWEVILPETIFYPQGGGQPSDRGEIVGKHGKLIVTHVRMRDQDVVHEGKLNGHLKTGETVTAHIDWTSRFDHMRWHSAGHVLHEIIIQTVPGLTPAKGEHGKHAFIEYRGDINPRLKETLEKQTNMLIAEGRPIHTEMVSLEDLKKRVSWVPEHLPKNKPLRILQISGFAPTPDGGTQVKNTSEIGQIFVSEIEQLGETVRVHYHVSDLTKAPIQPAIKPSAAPTNQITLDAFRSLLLEMQNQLLELVSKTASTQLEQLKVNYFGSHGIATQLIKQLKDLPQLDRKTAGILVNEFKSSVDQAFTQQLNNATTKEVWFDVSLPGILPPEGHLHIVTQAIIEITRIFERIGFSRVRHPEVDWDYYAFESLNMPPDHPARDEWETFFIDHKFPSPLKGEGQGEVHKGKIVLTPHTSNGQVREMEKGKLPIRMINIAKCYRRQSDVSHVPMFHQFEGLFVDKNASIGDLKGVMDYFFKQYYGPDRKSRLRPFHFQFTEPSFEVDINCGVCLGKAHLPDGQGCKLCKDGWLELGGAGMVHPNVLKAGKIDPDKYNGFAFGWGVERVAMMKSGTQ
;
A
#
# COMPACT_ATOMS: atom_id res chain seq x y z
N MET A 1 12.83 12.47 28.25
CA MET A 1 13.41 12.90 26.97
C MET A 1 14.26 11.78 26.42
N THR A 2 13.87 11.26 25.25
CA THR A 2 14.64 10.27 24.50
C THR A 2 15.83 10.94 23.80
N LYS A 3 17.02 10.38 23.95
CA LYS A 3 18.21 10.76 23.19
C LYS A 3 18.13 10.22 21.75
N LEU A 4 18.29 11.13 20.79
CA LEU A 4 18.06 10.87 19.35
C LEU A 4 19.39 10.51 18.67
N VAL A 5 19.76 9.23 18.65
CA VAL A 5 21.07 8.76 18.15
C VAL A 5 21.20 8.93 16.64
N TYR A 6 20.09 8.86 15.90
CA TYR A 6 20.07 9.02 14.44
C TYR A 6 20.53 10.40 13.95
N LEU A 7 20.48 11.43 14.81
CA LEU A 7 20.97 12.78 14.50
C LEU A 7 22.49 12.82 14.39
N THR A 8 23.19 11.97 15.14
CA THR A 8 24.66 11.88 15.11
C THR A 8 25.16 10.77 14.21
N ASP A 9 24.39 9.69 14.06
CA ASP A 9 24.76 8.55 13.21
C ASP A 9 23.52 7.94 12.53
N SER A 10 23.25 8.41 11.30
CA SER A 10 22.14 7.89 10.49
C SER A 10 22.38 6.46 9.97
N TYR A 11 23.61 5.94 10.03
CA TYR A 11 23.99 4.60 9.55
C TYR A 11 23.93 3.54 10.64
N LYS A 12 23.68 3.93 11.89
CA LYS A 12 23.60 2.99 13.01
C LYS A 12 22.36 2.10 12.87
N LYS A 13 22.60 0.80 12.69
CA LYS A 13 21.55 -0.20 12.42
C LYS A 13 20.99 -0.85 13.69
N THR A 14 21.78 -0.87 14.76
CA THR A 14 21.43 -1.53 16.01
C THR A 14 21.78 -0.69 17.23
N LEU A 15 20.98 -0.81 18.29
CA LEU A 15 21.19 -0.12 19.56
C LEU A 15 20.69 -0.99 20.71
N VAL A 16 21.51 -1.19 21.73
CA VAL A 16 21.08 -1.79 22.99
C VAL A 16 20.60 -0.68 23.93
N SER A 17 19.40 -0.84 24.50
CA SER A 17 18.83 0.13 25.44
C SER A 17 17.95 -0.59 26.49
N LYS A 18 17.42 0.16 27.45
CA LYS A 18 16.43 -0.36 28.41
C LYS A 18 15.06 0.22 28.11
N ILE A 19 14.00 -0.56 28.27
CA ILE A 19 12.63 -0.05 28.12
C ILE A 19 12.34 0.94 29.25
N SER A 20 12.10 2.21 28.92
CA SER A 20 11.62 3.22 29.88
C SER A 20 10.14 3.04 30.20
N THR A 21 9.34 2.74 29.17
CA THR A 21 7.90 2.54 29.31
C THR A 21 7.41 1.61 28.22
N ILE A 22 6.49 0.72 28.59
CA ILE A 22 5.72 -0.09 27.64
C ILE A 22 4.24 0.02 28.01
N THR A 23 3.40 0.40 27.07
CA THR A 23 1.95 0.54 27.27
C THR A 23 1.19 -0.03 26.08
N LYS A 24 -0.03 -0.50 26.33
CA LYS A 24 -0.94 -0.96 25.29
C LYS A 24 -1.97 0.12 24.98
N GLN A 25 -2.08 0.50 23.71
CA GLN A 25 -3.06 1.47 23.20
C GLN A 25 -3.93 0.77 22.15
N GLY A 26 -5.13 0.34 22.57
CA GLY A 26 -6.00 -0.48 21.72
C GLY A 26 -5.32 -1.78 21.28
N ASN A 27 -5.13 -1.95 19.97
CA ASN A 27 -4.48 -3.12 19.35
C ASN A 27 -2.98 -2.95 19.11
N GLN A 28 -2.39 -1.82 19.50
CA GLN A 28 -0.95 -1.56 19.36
C GLN A 28 -0.27 -1.43 20.72
N TRP A 29 1.03 -1.65 20.71
CA TRP A 29 1.91 -1.44 21.84
C TRP A 29 2.82 -0.25 21.55
N GLU A 30 2.96 0.61 22.54
CA GLU A 30 3.87 1.74 22.56
C GLU A 30 5.06 1.41 23.47
N VAL A 31 6.27 1.50 22.93
CA VAL A 31 7.52 1.39 23.70
C VAL A 31 8.28 2.70 23.63
N ILE A 32 8.73 3.19 24.78
CA ILE A 32 9.64 4.34 24.89
C ILE A 32 10.99 3.83 25.38
N LEU A 33 12.04 4.28 24.70
CA LEU A 33 13.44 4.04 25.07
C LEU A 33 14.07 5.37 25.53
N PRO A 34 15.06 5.34 26.44
CA PRO A 34 15.80 6.52 26.85
C PRO A 34 16.73 7.01 25.72
N GLU A 35 17.10 6.14 24.78
CA GLU A 35 17.80 6.50 23.54
C GLU A 35 17.31 5.62 22.39
N THR A 36 17.26 6.19 21.18
CA THR A 36 16.81 5.45 19.99
C THR A 36 17.58 5.81 18.72
N ILE A 37 17.76 4.81 17.86
CA ILE A 37 18.24 4.95 16.48
C ILE A 37 17.09 5.13 15.48
N PHE A 38 15.84 4.92 15.90
CA PHE A 38 14.67 5.08 15.03
C PHE A 38 14.37 6.56 14.81
N TYR A 39 14.17 6.91 13.54
CA TYR A 39 13.75 8.23 13.10
C TYR A 39 12.22 8.33 13.23
N PRO A 40 11.70 9.24 14.07
CA PRO A 40 10.28 9.55 14.09
C PRO A 40 9.92 10.35 12.85
N GLN A 41 8.73 10.16 12.30
CA GLN A 41 8.28 10.93 11.14
C GLN A 41 8.45 12.45 11.37
N GLY A 42 9.00 13.15 10.37
CA GLY A 42 9.24 14.59 10.45
C GLY A 42 9.84 15.15 9.16
N GLY A 43 9.70 16.46 8.92
CA GLY A 43 10.35 17.15 7.79
C GLY A 43 10.06 16.58 6.39
N GLY A 44 8.92 15.90 6.22
CA GLY A 44 8.56 15.19 4.98
C GLY A 44 9.21 13.81 4.81
N GLN A 45 10.10 13.39 5.71
CA GLN A 45 10.69 12.05 5.68
C GLN A 45 9.79 11.05 6.44
N PRO A 46 9.50 9.87 5.86
CA PRO A 46 8.75 8.82 6.55
C PRO A 46 9.47 8.29 7.81
N SER A 47 8.69 7.82 8.79
CA SER A 47 9.24 7.17 9.98
C SER A 47 9.94 5.86 9.64
N ASP A 48 10.85 5.44 10.51
CA ASP A 48 11.42 4.10 10.42
C ASP A 48 10.45 2.98 10.80
N ARG A 49 10.89 1.78 10.42
CA ARG A 49 10.34 0.49 10.82
C ARG A 49 11.46 -0.41 11.31
N GLY A 50 11.11 -1.50 11.99
CA GLY A 50 12.08 -2.46 12.50
C GLY A 50 11.54 -3.28 13.65
N GLU A 51 12.42 -3.67 14.57
CA GLU A 51 12.04 -4.43 15.75
C GLU A 51 12.82 -4.03 17.00
N ILE A 52 12.18 -4.17 18.16
CA ILE A 52 12.81 -4.05 19.47
C ILE A 52 12.72 -5.41 20.14
N VAL A 53 13.85 -6.08 20.31
CA VAL A 53 13.94 -7.49 20.72
C VAL A 53 14.45 -7.58 22.15
N GLY A 54 13.67 -8.21 23.02
CA GLY A 54 14.06 -8.56 24.39
C GLY A 54 14.23 -10.07 24.56
N LYS A 55 14.36 -10.51 25.81
CA LYS A 55 14.61 -11.92 26.13
C LYS A 55 13.39 -12.81 25.90
N HIS A 56 12.19 -12.28 26.15
CA HIS A 56 10.95 -13.05 26.17
C HIS A 56 9.89 -12.53 25.17
N GLY A 57 10.27 -11.62 24.28
CA GLY A 57 9.38 -11.06 23.30
C GLY A 57 10.07 -10.05 22.40
N LYS A 58 9.34 -9.57 21.40
CA LYS A 58 9.77 -8.47 20.54
C LYS A 58 8.61 -7.61 20.11
N LEU A 59 8.85 -6.31 20.00
CA LEU A 59 7.94 -5.37 19.36
C LEU A 59 8.33 -5.26 17.89
N ILE A 60 7.40 -5.56 16.97
CA ILE A 60 7.53 -5.23 15.55
C ILE A 60 7.09 -3.79 15.36
N VAL A 61 8.06 -2.89 15.22
CA VAL A 61 7.85 -1.44 15.09
C VAL A 61 7.36 -1.14 13.68
N THR A 62 6.11 -0.69 13.57
CA THR A 62 5.47 -0.31 12.31
C THR A 62 5.46 1.19 12.08
N HIS A 63 5.54 1.98 13.15
CA HIS A 63 5.56 3.43 13.09
C HIS A 63 6.32 4.01 14.28
N VAL A 64 6.89 5.21 14.09
CA VAL A 64 7.63 5.92 15.13
C VAL A 64 7.27 7.39 15.06
N ARG A 65 6.90 7.98 16.21
CA ARG A 65 6.50 9.37 16.30
C ARG A 65 7.05 10.05 17.56
N MET A 66 7.13 11.37 17.51
CA MET A 66 7.41 12.19 18.67
C MET A 66 6.14 12.39 19.51
N ARG A 67 6.23 12.19 20.83
CA ARG A 67 5.25 12.64 21.81
C ARG A 67 5.97 13.46 22.87
N ASP A 68 5.70 14.76 22.89
CA ASP A 68 6.42 15.75 23.70
C ASP A 68 7.94 15.70 23.46
N GLN A 69 8.71 15.18 24.42
CA GLN A 69 10.17 15.04 24.34
C GLN A 69 10.63 13.59 24.17
N ASP A 70 9.71 12.64 24.01
CA ASP A 70 10.00 11.21 23.90
C ASP A 70 9.65 10.66 22.52
N VAL A 71 10.39 9.64 22.11
CA VAL A 71 10.12 8.89 20.88
C VAL A 71 9.30 7.65 21.22
N VAL A 72 8.11 7.58 20.65
CA VAL A 72 7.17 6.47 20.82
C VAL A 72 7.32 5.51 19.65
N HIS A 73 7.65 4.25 19.96
CA HIS A 73 7.77 3.16 19.00
C HIS A 73 6.46 2.37 19.03
N GLU A 74 5.70 2.39 17.93
CA GLU A 74 4.37 1.80 17.84
C GLU A 74 4.42 0.52 17.01
N GLY A 75 3.81 -0.54 17.54
CA GLY A 75 3.95 -1.84 16.91
C GLY A 75 3.09 -2.94 17.47
N LYS A 76 3.26 -4.14 16.91
CA LYS A 76 2.68 -5.38 17.43
C LYS A 76 3.69 -6.07 18.34
N LEU A 77 3.27 -6.40 19.55
CA LEU A 77 4.09 -7.15 20.50
C LEU A 77 3.87 -8.66 20.28
N ASN A 78 4.95 -9.38 20.04
CA ASN A 78 4.98 -10.84 20.02
C ASN A 78 5.72 -11.32 21.28
N GLY A 79 5.03 -12.03 22.17
CA GLY A 79 5.57 -12.42 23.47
C GLY A 79 5.40 -11.33 24.53
N HIS A 80 6.34 -11.25 25.48
CA HIS A 80 6.27 -10.33 26.61
C HIS A 80 7.55 -9.50 26.73
N LEU A 81 7.38 -8.19 26.87
CA LEU A 81 8.43 -7.22 27.21
C LEU A 81 8.01 -6.45 28.46
N LYS A 82 8.96 -6.07 29.32
CA LYS A 82 8.67 -5.29 30.53
C LYS A 82 9.51 -4.03 30.66
N THR A 83 8.97 -3.02 31.34
CA THR A 83 9.74 -1.84 31.76
C THR A 83 10.99 -2.25 32.51
N GLY A 84 12.12 -1.61 32.20
CA GLY A 84 13.44 -1.90 32.75
C GLY A 84 14.20 -3.05 32.06
N GLU A 85 13.56 -3.81 31.17
CA GLU A 85 14.22 -4.87 30.40
C GLU A 85 15.23 -4.30 29.40
N THR A 86 16.40 -4.94 29.31
CA THR A 86 17.39 -4.67 28.28
C THR A 86 16.93 -5.27 26.96
N VAL A 87 16.87 -4.45 25.92
CA VAL A 87 16.41 -4.80 24.58
C VAL A 87 17.40 -4.32 23.52
N THR A 88 17.41 -5.00 22.38
CA THR A 88 18.15 -4.59 21.18
C THR A 88 17.17 -4.07 20.13
N ALA A 89 17.29 -2.80 19.79
CA ALA A 89 16.61 -2.14 18.70
C ALA A 89 17.34 -2.43 17.38
N HIS A 90 16.61 -2.88 16.37
CA HIS A 90 17.07 -3.13 15.00
C HIS A 90 16.18 -2.37 14.03
N ILE A 91 16.77 -1.49 13.21
CA ILE A 91 16.02 -0.83 12.13
C ILE A 91 15.96 -1.72 10.88
N ASP A 92 14.89 -1.60 10.12
CA ASP A 92 14.85 -2.08 8.73
C ASP A 92 15.79 -1.21 7.88
N TRP A 93 17.01 -1.73 7.66
CA TRP A 93 18.06 -0.98 6.97
C TRP A 93 17.69 -0.64 5.52
N THR A 94 17.00 -1.54 4.82
CA THR A 94 16.63 -1.30 3.42
C THR A 94 15.69 -0.10 3.34
N SER A 95 14.62 -0.10 4.14
CA SER A 95 13.69 1.02 4.20
C SER A 95 14.36 2.32 4.68
N ARG A 96 15.21 2.25 5.72
CA ARG A 96 15.94 3.43 6.21
C ARG A 96 16.86 4.01 5.13
N PHE A 97 17.60 3.17 4.43
CA PHE A 97 18.56 3.63 3.42
C PHE A 97 17.84 4.29 2.24
N ASP A 98 16.69 3.75 1.81
CA ASP A 98 15.86 4.42 0.79
C ASP A 98 15.33 5.76 1.28
N HIS A 99 14.85 5.86 2.53
CA HIS A 99 14.41 7.14 3.09
C HIS A 99 15.55 8.18 3.14
N MET A 100 16.77 7.76 3.53
CA MET A 100 17.95 8.63 3.50
C MET A 100 18.23 9.14 2.09
N ARG A 101 18.16 8.25 1.08
CA ARG A 101 18.41 8.60 -0.32
C ARG A 101 17.36 9.56 -0.86
N TRP A 102 16.09 9.31 -0.61
CA TRP A 102 15.00 10.18 -1.06
C TRP A 102 15.07 11.55 -0.41
N HIS A 103 15.39 11.60 0.88
CA HIS A 103 15.53 12.84 1.64
C HIS A 103 16.75 13.64 1.18
N SER A 104 17.93 13.01 1.05
CA SER A 104 19.13 13.66 0.50
C SER A 104 18.94 14.12 -0.94
N ALA A 105 18.24 13.35 -1.79
CA ALA A 105 17.89 13.76 -3.15
C ALA A 105 17.06 15.06 -3.16
N GLY A 106 16.13 15.20 -2.21
CA GLY A 106 15.34 16.41 -2.04
C GLY A 106 16.22 17.65 -1.80
N HIS A 107 17.22 17.52 -0.93
CA HIS A 107 18.16 18.62 -0.66
C HIS A 107 19.02 18.98 -1.87
N VAL A 108 19.51 18.00 -2.63
CA VAL A 108 20.29 18.26 -3.84
C VAL A 108 19.41 18.92 -4.92
N LEU A 109 18.21 18.40 -5.14
CA LEU A 109 17.26 18.97 -6.12
C LEU A 109 16.86 20.38 -5.72
N HIS A 110 16.64 20.63 -4.42
CA HIS A 110 16.31 21.94 -3.89
C HIS A 110 17.35 23.00 -4.27
N GLU A 111 18.62 22.68 -4.08
CA GLU A 111 19.72 23.60 -4.38
C GLU A 111 19.78 23.94 -5.88
N ILE A 112 19.64 22.92 -6.74
CA ILE A 112 19.60 23.13 -8.19
C ILE A 112 18.40 24.00 -8.60
N ILE A 113 17.23 23.80 -7.99
CA ILE A 113 16.04 24.62 -8.26
C ILE A 113 16.28 26.08 -7.89
N ILE A 114 16.79 26.36 -6.68
CA ILE A 114 17.01 27.73 -6.20
C ILE A 114 18.06 28.46 -7.05
N GLN A 115 19.08 27.76 -7.54
CA GLN A 115 20.08 28.35 -8.44
C GLN A 115 19.55 28.58 -9.86
N THR A 116 18.66 27.71 -10.34
CA THR A 116 18.11 27.79 -11.71
C THR A 116 16.96 28.79 -11.81
N VAL A 117 16.15 28.88 -10.76
CA VAL A 117 14.94 29.73 -10.70
C VAL A 117 15.04 30.63 -9.46
N PRO A 118 15.74 31.77 -9.56
CA PRO A 118 15.89 32.69 -8.44
C PRO A 118 14.54 33.32 -8.08
N GLY A 119 14.33 33.60 -6.79
CA GLY A 119 13.14 34.28 -6.27
C GLY A 119 12.03 33.35 -5.76
N LEU A 120 12.20 32.03 -5.84
CA LEU A 120 11.29 31.08 -5.21
C LEU A 120 11.39 31.12 -3.68
N THR A 121 10.25 30.97 -3.00
CA THR A 121 10.22 30.85 -1.53
C THR A 121 9.86 29.41 -1.15
N PRO A 122 10.74 28.66 -0.46
CA PRO A 122 10.46 27.27 -0.07
C PRO A 122 9.24 27.18 0.86
N ALA A 123 8.36 26.20 0.63
CA ALA A 123 7.14 26.01 1.40
C ALA A 123 7.12 24.66 2.14
N LYS A 124 7.21 23.54 1.41
CA LYS A 124 7.10 22.18 1.99
C LYS A 124 7.94 21.17 1.20
N GLY A 125 8.47 20.16 1.89
CA GLY A 125 9.02 18.95 1.27
C GLY A 125 8.28 17.71 1.74
N GLU A 126 8.13 16.73 0.86
CA GLU A 126 7.72 15.35 1.15
C GLU A 126 8.69 14.42 0.42
N HIS A 127 9.26 13.45 1.12
CA HIS A 127 10.43 12.68 0.67
C HIS A 127 10.17 11.15 0.77
N GLY A 128 8.92 10.74 0.56
CA GLY A 128 8.49 9.35 0.53
C GLY A 128 8.36 8.77 -0.89
N LYS A 129 7.49 7.78 -1.06
CA LYS A 129 7.21 7.17 -2.38
C LYS A 129 6.62 8.15 -3.41
N HIS A 130 5.99 9.23 -2.95
CA HIS A 130 5.42 10.29 -3.75
C HIS A 130 6.12 11.61 -3.40
N ALA A 131 7.42 11.67 -3.67
CA ALA A 131 8.25 12.78 -3.22
C ALA A 131 8.03 14.04 -4.06
N PHE A 132 8.00 15.19 -3.39
CA PHE A 132 7.94 16.51 -4.03
C PHE A 132 8.57 17.58 -3.16
N ILE A 133 8.96 18.69 -3.80
CA ILE A 133 9.35 19.93 -3.12
C ILE A 133 8.41 21.04 -3.63
N GLU A 134 7.83 21.78 -2.69
CA GLU A 134 6.87 22.85 -2.94
C GLU A 134 7.49 24.20 -2.64
N TYR A 135 7.24 25.15 -3.54
CA TYR A 135 7.66 26.53 -3.45
C TYR A 135 6.47 27.46 -3.69
N ARG A 136 6.51 28.67 -3.13
CA ARG A 136 5.70 29.79 -3.62
C ARG A 136 6.43 30.44 -4.80
N GLY A 137 5.71 30.65 -5.89
CA GLY A 137 6.24 31.13 -7.16
C GLY A 137 5.81 30.27 -8.35
N ASP A 138 6.53 30.43 -9.46
CA ASP A 138 6.29 29.71 -10.72
C ASP A 138 7.58 29.08 -11.22
N ILE A 139 7.50 27.84 -11.68
CA ILE A 139 8.60 27.16 -12.36
C ILE A 139 8.09 26.71 -13.73
N ASN A 140 8.74 27.18 -14.79
CA ASN A 140 8.40 26.77 -16.15
C ASN A 140 8.56 25.23 -16.29
N PRO A 141 7.49 24.49 -16.65
CA PRO A 141 7.54 23.03 -16.77
C PRO A 141 8.58 22.51 -17.77
N ARG A 142 9.02 23.32 -18.74
CA ARG A 142 10.10 22.97 -19.67
C ARG A 142 11.47 22.81 -19.00
N LEU A 143 11.63 23.29 -17.76
CA LEU A 143 12.86 23.13 -16.99
C LEU A 143 13.02 21.72 -16.40
N LYS A 144 12.00 20.86 -16.46
CA LYS A 144 12.02 19.49 -15.94
C LYS A 144 13.30 18.72 -16.29
N GLU A 145 13.61 18.60 -17.58
CA GLU A 145 14.80 17.86 -18.06
C GLU A 145 16.12 18.52 -17.64
N THR A 146 16.15 19.86 -17.61
CA THR A 146 17.31 20.64 -17.17
C THR A 146 17.61 20.41 -15.70
N LEU A 147 16.58 20.51 -14.85
CA LEU A 147 16.70 20.27 -13.40
C LEU A 147 17.16 18.84 -13.15
N GLU A 148 16.51 17.84 -13.76
CA GLU A 148 16.90 16.43 -13.63
C GLU A 148 18.38 16.21 -14.02
N LYS A 149 18.80 16.73 -15.18
CA LYS A 149 20.17 16.58 -15.66
C LYS A 149 21.18 17.21 -14.72
N GLN A 150 20.94 18.45 -14.29
CA GLN A 150 21.85 19.17 -13.39
C GLN A 150 21.94 18.50 -12.02
N THR A 151 20.81 18.05 -11.46
CA THR A 151 20.79 17.31 -10.19
C THR A 151 21.56 15.99 -10.30
N ASN A 152 21.38 15.24 -11.39
CA ASN A 152 22.12 14.00 -11.62
C ASN A 152 23.63 14.23 -11.83
N MET A 153 24.02 15.30 -12.52
CA MET A 153 25.43 15.68 -12.66
C MET A 153 26.06 15.91 -11.28
N LEU A 154 25.35 16.64 -10.40
CA LEU A 154 25.85 16.89 -9.05
C LEU A 154 25.92 15.63 -8.19
N ILE A 155 24.90 14.78 -8.28
CA ILE A 155 24.91 13.46 -7.63
C ILE A 155 26.16 12.68 -8.05
N ALA A 156 26.46 12.65 -9.35
CA ALA A 156 27.61 11.94 -9.91
C ALA A 156 28.97 12.53 -9.50
N GLU A 157 29.04 13.80 -9.10
CA GLU A 157 30.28 14.39 -8.54
C GLU A 157 30.66 13.76 -7.19
N GLY A 158 29.73 13.10 -6.50
CA GLY A 158 30.00 12.41 -5.25
C GLY A 158 30.44 13.35 -4.14
N ARG A 159 29.69 14.43 -3.91
CA ARG A 159 30.01 15.43 -2.89
C ARG A 159 29.76 14.88 -1.49
N PRO A 160 30.66 15.12 -0.52
CA PRO A 160 30.41 14.77 0.87
C PRO A 160 29.20 15.53 1.44
N ILE A 161 28.41 14.81 2.24
CA ILE A 161 27.28 15.31 2.99
C ILE A 161 27.60 15.13 4.48
N HIS A 162 27.61 16.24 5.22
CA HIS A 162 27.91 16.24 6.65
C HIS A 162 26.80 16.95 7.42
N THR A 163 26.62 16.58 8.69
CA THR A 163 25.70 17.27 9.59
C THR A 163 26.42 17.72 10.84
N GLU A 164 26.11 18.92 11.31
CA GLU A 164 26.68 19.50 12.53
C GLU A 164 25.59 20.18 13.37
N MET A 165 25.86 20.34 14.67
CA MET A 165 24.99 21.10 15.57
C MET A 165 25.57 22.49 15.76
N VAL A 166 24.79 23.53 15.51
CA VAL A 166 25.20 24.94 15.58
C VAL A 166 24.24 25.78 16.41
N SER A 167 24.70 26.92 16.90
CA SER A 167 23.81 27.93 17.50
C SER A 167 23.01 28.67 16.42
N LEU A 168 21.89 29.28 16.80
CA LEU A 168 21.12 30.13 15.86
C LEU A 168 21.96 31.32 15.37
N GLU A 169 22.84 31.87 16.19
CA GLU A 169 23.75 32.95 15.80
C GLU A 169 24.78 32.51 14.78
N ASP A 170 25.34 31.31 14.94
CA ASP A 170 26.31 30.76 13.98
C ASP A 170 25.64 30.40 12.65
N LEU A 171 24.41 29.88 12.69
CA LEU A 171 23.63 29.67 11.47
C LEU A 171 23.41 30.99 10.71
N LYS A 172 22.97 32.04 11.40
CA LYS A 172 22.75 33.38 10.80
C LYS A 172 23.99 33.97 10.13
N LYS A 173 25.20 33.55 10.54
CA LYS A 173 26.46 33.97 9.89
C LYS A 173 26.77 33.18 8.61
N ARG A 174 26.20 31.98 8.44
CA ARG A 174 26.51 31.05 7.36
C ARG A 174 25.46 31.03 6.24
N VAL A 175 24.26 31.55 6.48
CA VAL A 175 23.17 31.57 5.50
C VAL A 175 22.56 32.96 5.36
N SER A 176 22.14 33.29 4.13
CA SER A 176 21.50 34.58 3.82
C SER A 176 20.07 34.69 4.34
N TRP A 177 19.43 33.55 4.64
CA TRP A 177 18.05 33.49 5.12
C TRP A 177 17.88 32.33 6.11
N VAL A 178 17.14 32.58 7.20
CA VAL A 178 16.87 31.60 8.27
C VAL A 178 15.36 31.52 8.48
N PRO A 179 14.75 30.32 8.46
CA PRO A 179 13.32 30.17 8.73
C PRO A 179 12.92 30.72 10.12
N GLU A 180 11.82 31.49 10.19
CA GLU A 180 11.38 32.15 11.43
C GLU A 180 10.95 31.19 12.55
N HIS A 181 10.50 29.99 12.18
CA HIS A 181 9.97 28.98 13.10
C HIS A 181 11.07 28.16 13.81
N LEU A 182 12.35 28.46 13.56
CA LEU A 182 13.43 27.70 14.17
C LEU A 182 13.53 27.94 15.69
N PRO A 183 13.80 26.89 16.48
CA PRO A 183 14.00 27.01 17.92
C PRO A 183 15.11 28.00 18.27
N LYS A 184 14.81 28.98 19.13
CA LYS A 184 15.76 30.02 19.54
C LYS A 184 16.69 29.61 20.69
N ASN A 185 16.28 28.64 21.51
CA ASN A 185 16.93 28.30 22.78
C ASN A 185 17.58 26.91 22.81
N LYS A 186 17.82 26.28 21.66
CA LYS A 186 18.51 24.98 21.57
C LYS A 186 19.40 24.90 20.32
N PRO A 187 20.48 24.10 20.35
CA PRO A 187 21.29 23.87 19.16
C PRO A 187 20.45 23.34 17.99
N LEU A 188 20.74 23.83 16.78
CA LEU A 188 20.09 23.48 15.53
C LEU A 188 20.99 22.51 14.77
N ARG A 189 20.41 21.46 14.19
CA ARG A 189 21.13 20.59 13.28
C ARG A 189 21.07 21.16 11.87
N ILE A 190 22.22 21.25 11.23
CA ILE A 190 22.34 21.70 9.84
C ILE A 190 22.98 20.60 9.00
N LEU A 191 22.56 20.56 7.74
CA LEU A 191 23.10 19.76 6.66
C LEU A 191 24.03 20.63 5.82
N GLN A 192 25.21 20.10 5.54
CA GLN A 192 26.19 20.73 4.67
C GLN A 192 26.51 19.78 3.52
N ILE A 193 26.08 20.16 2.31
CA ILE A 193 26.53 19.55 1.06
C ILE A 193 27.69 20.39 0.56
N SER A 194 28.82 19.77 0.22
CA SER A 194 30.01 20.53 -0.19
C SER A 194 29.72 21.47 -1.38
N GLY A 195 30.14 22.73 -1.25
CA GLY A 195 29.93 23.77 -2.27
C GLY A 195 28.59 24.52 -2.19
N PHE A 196 27.75 24.25 -1.19
CA PHE A 196 26.47 24.94 -1.00
C PHE A 196 26.33 25.57 0.39
N ALA A 197 25.32 26.43 0.57
CA ALA A 197 25.03 26.97 1.90
C ALA A 197 24.45 25.85 2.80
N PRO A 198 24.75 25.85 4.11
CA PRO A 198 24.17 24.88 5.02
C PRO A 198 22.65 25.06 5.16
N THR A 199 21.89 23.98 5.27
CA THR A 199 20.43 24.00 5.43
C THR A 199 20.02 23.38 6.76
N PRO A 200 19.03 23.94 7.50
CA PRO A 200 18.49 23.28 8.69
C PRO A 200 17.84 21.95 8.33
N ASP A 201 18.25 20.86 9.00
CA ASP A 201 17.73 19.53 8.71
C ASP A 201 17.68 18.63 9.94
N GLY A 202 16.50 18.05 10.19
CA GLY A 202 16.29 17.08 11.26
C GLY A 202 16.28 15.62 10.79
N GLY A 203 16.30 15.36 9.49
CA GLY A 203 16.12 14.04 8.87
C GLY A 203 17.38 13.17 8.89
N THR A 204 17.31 11.98 8.30
CA THR A 204 18.47 11.10 8.13
C THR A 204 19.04 11.24 6.74
N GLN A 205 20.35 11.20 6.60
CA GLN A 205 21.04 11.59 5.36
C GLN A 205 22.09 10.56 4.96
N VAL A 206 22.30 10.38 3.66
CA VAL A 206 23.47 9.64 3.16
C VAL A 206 24.75 10.46 3.42
N LYS A 207 25.93 9.82 3.38
CA LYS A 207 27.23 10.48 3.62
C LYS A 207 27.78 11.14 2.36
N ASN A 208 27.33 10.70 1.20
CA ASN A 208 27.82 11.19 -0.08
C ASN A 208 26.71 11.24 -1.12
N THR A 209 26.67 12.28 -1.94
CA THR A 209 25.63 12.42 -2.97
C THR A 209 25.60 11.23 -3.94
N SER A 210 26.74 10.56 -4.17
CA SER A 210 26.81 9.35 -5.03
C SER A 210 26.00 8.17 -4.50
N GLU A 211 25.71 8.12 -3.19
CA GLU A 211 24.87 7.08 -2.58
C GLU A 211 23.38 7.30 -2.88
N ILE A 212 23.00 8.48 -3.40
CA ILE A 212 21.60 8.78 -3.75
C ILE A 212 21.14 7.88 -4.91
N GLY A 213 21.96 7.67 -5.94
CA GLY A 213 21.51 7.07 -7.21
C GLY A 213 20.87 8.11 -8.13
N GLN A 214 20.36 7.67 -9.28
CA GLN A 214 19.82 8.59 -10.29
C GLN A 214 18.47 9.17 -9.83
N ILE A 215 18.30 10.48 -9.90
CA ILE A 215 17.02 11.14 -9.66
C ILE A 215 16.28 11.34 -10.99
N PHE A 216 14.95 11.28 -10.95
CA PHE A 216 14.08 11.58 -12.07
C PHE A 216 13.06 12.60 -11.61
N VAL A 217 12.98 13.74 -12.29
CA VAL A 217 11.93 14.73 -12.05
C VAL A 217 10.73 14.25 -12.85
N SER A 218 9.63 13.88 -12.20
CA SER A 218 8.46 13.30 -12.88
C SER A 218 7.54 14.39 -13.43
N GLU A 219 7.34 15.47 -12.68
CA GLU A 219 6.36 16.51 -13.00
C GLU A 219 6.71 17.82 -12.30
N ILE A 220 6.36 18.94 -12.95
CA ILE A 220 6.34 20.28 -12.35
C ILE A 220 4.90 20.75 -12.42
N GLU A 221 4.23 20.78 -11.26
CA GLU A 221 2.79 20.99 -11.13
C GLU A 221 2.53 22.37 -10.51
N GLN A 222 1.89 23.27 -11.27
CA GLN A 222 1.48 24.58 -10.76
C GLN A 222 0.14 24.48 -10.03
N LEU A 223 0.09 24.95 -8.79
CA LEU A 223 -1.05 24.90 -7.86
C LEU A 223 -1.39 26.30 -7.34
N GLY A 224 -1.95 27.14 -8.21
CA GLY A 224 -2.25 28.54 -7.87
C GLY A 224 -0.95 29.32 -7.65
N GLU A 225 -0.72 29.81 -6.43
CA GLU A 225 0.48 30.57 -6.06
C GLU A 225 1.70 29.69 -5.70
N THR A 226 1.51 28.37 -5.62
CA THR A 226 2.59 27.42 -5.34
C THR A 226 2.86 26.52 -6.52
N VAL A 227 4.07 25.95 -6.55
CA VAL A 227 4.52 25.00 -7.55
C VAL A 227 5.18 23.82 -6.86
N ARG A 228 4.87 22.60 -7.32
CA ARG A 228 5.47 21.35 -6.85
C ARG A 228 6.36 20.74 -7.90
N VAL A 229 7.58 20.37 -7.50
CA VAL A 229 8.48 19.57 -8.32
C VAL A 229 8.48 18.16 -7.76
N HIS A 230 7.80 17.25 -8.46
CA HIS A 230 7.72 15.83 -8.10
C HIS A 230 8.94 15.09 -8.61
N TYR A 231 9.46 14.16 -7.82
CA TYR A 231 10.64 13.38 -8.19
C TYR A 231 10.62 11.96 -7.62
N HIS A 232 11.44 11.10 -8.21
CA HIS A 232 11.74 9.78 -7.66
C HIS A 232 13.23 9.45 -7.83
N VAL A 233 13.73 8.49 -7.07
CA VAL A 233 15.13 8.06 -7.10
C VAL A 233 15.21 6.62 -7.58
N SER A 234 16.19 6.30 -8.42
CA SER A 234 16.41 4.99 -9.01
C SER A 234 16.53 3.90 -7.95
N ASP A 235 16.18 2.68 -8.29
CA ASP A 235 16.42 1.54 -7.41
C ASP A 235 17.89 1.08 -7.54
N LEU A 236 18.69 1.21 -6.48
CA LEU A 236 20.09 0.77 -6.49
C LEU A 236 20.26 -0.76 -6.52
N THR A 237 19.18 -1.53 -6.38
CA THR A 237 19.21 -2.97 -6.64
C THR A 237 19.34 -3.30 -8.14
N LYS A 238 19.30 -2.29 -9.02
CA LYS A 238 19.55 -2.39 -10.47
C LYS A 238 20.75 -1.50 -10.84
N ALA A 239 21.89 -2.10 -11.20
CA ALA A 239 23.17 -1.40 -11.31
C ALA A 239 23.33 -0.55 -12.61
N PRO A 240 23.89 0.69 -12.55
CA PRO A 240 24.31 1.47 -13.71
C PRO A 240 25.84 1.47 -13.94
N ILE A 241 26.28 1.45 -15.21
CA ILE A 241 27.71 1.47 -15.64
C ILE A 241 28.04 2.84 -16.31
N GLN A 242 29.13 3.49 -15.88
CA GLN A 242 29.63 4.77 -16.44
C GLN A 242 30.46 4.58 -17.74
N PRO A 243 30.48 5.55 -18.69
CA PRO A 243 31.36 5.48 -19.87
C PRO A 243 32.73 6.12 -19.59
N ALA A 244 33.79 5.33 -19.76
CA ALA A 244 35.15 5.84 -19.96
C ALA A 244 35.43 5.90 -21.47
N ILE A 245 35.45 7.10 -22.05
CA ILE A 245 36.31 7.55 -23.17
C ILE A 245 36.02 9.06 -23.36
N LYS A 246 37.03 9.90 -23.16
CA LYS A 246 37.03 11.31 -23.61
C LYS A 246 37.82 11.38 -24.92
N PRO A 247 37.30 11.95 -26.01
CA PRO A 247 38.10 12.25 -27.19
C PRO A 247 39.17 13.29 -26.83
N SER A 248 40.41 13.03 -27.25
CA SER A 248 41.48 14.04 -27.25
C SER A 248 41.06 15.20 -28.17
N ALA A 249 41.28 16.43 -27.72
CA ALA A 249 40.93 17.64 -28.46
C ALA A 249 41.72 17.70 -29.78
N ALA A 250 41.01 17.82 -30.91
CA ALA A 250 41.64 18.17 -32.19
C ALA A 250 41.84 19.70 -32.27
N PRO A 251 42.98 20.18 -32.77
CA PRO A 251 43.30 21.60 -32.83
C PRO A 251 42.48 22.31 -33.91
N THR A 252 42.13 23.56 -33.61
CA THR A 252 41.59 24.57 -34.54
C THR A 252 42.50 24.76 -35.75
N ASN A 253 42.20 24.11 -36.87
CA ASN A 253 42.37 24.55 -38.26
C ASN A 253 41.76 23.49 -39.20
N GLN A 254 41.33 23.90 -40.40
CA GLN A 254 40.67 23.06 -41.42
C GLN A 254 41.23 21.62 -41.45
N ILE A 255 40.42 20.66 -41.00
CA ILE A 255 40.77 19.25 -41.04
C ILE A 255 40.82 18.82 -42.51
N THR A 256 41.93 18.22 -42.96
CA THR A 256 42.01 17.63 -44.30
C THR A 256 41.30 16.28 -44.32
N LEU A 257 40.81 15.85 -45.48
CA LEU A 257 40.14 14.56 -45.64
C LEU A 257 41.02 13.38 -45.16
N ASP A 258 42.34 13.46 -45.37
CA ASP A 258 43.30 12.45 -44.92
C ASP A 258 43.48 12.40 -43.40
N ALA A 259 43.46 13.55 -42.72
CA ALA A 259 43.48 13.61 -41.26
C ALA A 259 42.20 13.03 -40.66
N PHE A 260 41.05 13.32 -41.27
CA PHE A 260 39.76 12.76 -40.85
C PHE A 260 39.68 11.24 -41.04
N ARG A 261 40.20 10.74 -42.16
CA ARG A 261 40.32 9.30 -42.44
C ARG A 261 41.23 8.60 -41.42
N SER A 262 42.36 9.21 -41.08
CA SER A 262 43.31 8.65 -40.11
C SER A 262 42.69 8.57 -38.70
N LEU A 263 41.94 9.59 -38.29
CA LEU A 263 41.21 9.61 -37.03
C LEU A 263 40.15 8.49 -36.97
N LEU A 264 39.37 8.30 -38.04
CA LEU A 264 38.38 7.22 -38.09
C LEU A 264 39.01 5.83 -37.98
N LEU A 265 40.14 5.61 -38.64
CA LEU A 265 40.89 4.34 -38.57
C LEU A 265 41.46 4.08 -37.17
N GLU A 266 42.04 5.10 -36.52
CA GLU A 266 42.55 4.98 -35.15
C GLU A 266 41.43 4.62 -34.17
N MET A 267 40.30 5.33 -34.27
CA MET A 267 39.13 5.06 -33.44
C MET A 267 38.52 3.70 -33.71
N GLN A 268 38.50 3.25 -34.97
CA GLN A 268 38.03 1.91 -35.34
C GLN A 268 38.86 0.84 -34.65
N ASN A 269 40.19 0.95 -34.70
CA ASN A 269 41.09 -0.02 -34.07
C ASN A 269 40.93 -0.04 -32.55
N GLN A 270 40.86 1.13 -31.90
CA GLN A 270 40.65 1.23 -30.45
C GLN A 270 39.30 0.62 -30.02
N LEU A 271 38.24 0.86 -30.79
CA LEU A 271 36.92 0.28 -30.55
C LEU A 271 36.90 -1.22 -30.72
N LEU A 272 37.49 -1.73 -31.81
CA LEU A 272 37.54 -3.17 -32.07
C LEU A 272 38.31 -3.89 -30.94
N GLU A 273 39.41 -3.30 -30.48
CA GLU A 273 40.15 -3.82 -29.34
C GLU A 273 39.31 -3.80 -28.06
N LEU A 274 38.60 -2.70 -27.78
CA LEU A 274 37.76 -2.58 -26.60
C LEU A 274 36.58 -3.57 -26.63
N VAL A 275 35.91 -3.72 -27.78
CA VAL A 275 34.81 -4.69 -27.98
C VAL A 275 35.30 -6.11 -27.72
N SER A 276 36.51 -6.45 -28.18
CA SER A 276 37.10 -7.78 -27.95
C SER A 276 37.39 -8.07 -26.47
N LYS A 277 37.72 -7.04 -25.68
CA LYS A 277 38.07 -7.13 -24.25
C LYS A 277 36.89 -6.93 -23.30
N THR A 278 35.74 -6.51 -23.81
CA THR A 278 34.55 -6.20 -23.01
C THR A 278 33.68 -7.43 -22.80
N ALA A 279 33.25 -7.65 -21.56
CA ALA A 279 32.35 -8.75 -21.22
C ALA A 279 30.96 -8.58 -21.88
N SER A 280 30.30 -9.68 -22.20
CA SER A 280 29.04 -9.66 -22.97
C SER A 280 27.89 -8.89 -22.32
N THR A 281 27.83 -8.93 -21.00
CA THR A 281 26.86 -8.17 -20.19
C THR A 281 27.05 -6.65 -20.26
N GLN A 282 28.20 -6.19 -20.77
CA GLN A 282 28.56 -4.78 -20.86
C GLN A 282 28.58 -4.27 -22.32
N LEU A 283 28.44 -5.17 -23.30
CA LEU A 283 28.49 -4.83 -24.73
C LEU A 283 27.34 -3.95 -25.19
N GLU A 284 26.11 -4.19 -24.71
CA GLU A 284 24.94 -3.37 -25.07
C GLU A 284 25.08 -1.93 -24.55
N GLN A 285 25.55 -1.77 -23.31
CA GLN A 285 25.80 -0.45 -22.73
C GLN A 285 26.94 0.28 -23.46
N LEU A 286 28.00 -0.44 -23.83
CA LEU A 286 29.09 0.12 -24.64
C LEU A 286 28.59 0.55 -26.03
N LYS A 287 27.70 -0.23 -26.66
CA LYS A 287 27.07 0.09 -27.95
C LYS A 287 26.24 1.38 -27.86
N VAL A 288 25.43 1.54 -26.81
CA VAL A 288 24.62 2.75 -26.57
C VAL A 288 25.51 3.98 -26.34
N ASN A 289 26.60 3.84 -25.59
CA ASN A 289 27.53 4.94 -25.34
C ASN A 289 28.24 5.41 -26.61
N TYR A 290 28.44 4.52 -27.59
CA TYR A 290 29.11 4.86 -28.85
C TYR A 290 28.16 5.34 -29.95
N PHE A 291 27.02 4.67 -30.14
CA PHE A 291 26.06 4.93 -31.21
C PHE A 291 24.81 5.71 -30.78
N GLY A 292 24.65 6.00 -29.48
CA GLY A 292 23.51 6.75 -28.97
C GLY A 292 23.42 8.18 -29.50
N SER A 293 22.29 8.85 -29.20
CA SER A 293 22.02 10.23 -29.62
C SER A 293 23.07 11.25 -29.17
N HIS A 294 23.78 10.95 -28.07
CA HIS A 294 24.90 11.74 -27.55
C HIS A 294 26.26 11.03 -27.66
N GLY A 295 26.28 9.86 -28.31
CA GLY A 295 27.46 9.00 -28.43
C GLY A 295 28.55 9.58 -29.31
N ILE A 296 29.75 9.00 -29.17
CA ILE A 296 30.97 9.46 -29.83
C ILE A 296 30.83 9.49 -31.37
N ALA A 297 30.14 8.50 -31.96
CA ALA A 297 29.88 8.46 -33.40
C ALA A 297 29.00 9.62 -33.87
N THR A 298 28.03 10.05 -33.05
CA THR A 298 27.15 11.19 -33.35
C THR A 298 27.89 12.52 -33.21
N GLN A 299 28.91 12.60 -32.34
CA GLN A 299 29.78 13.77 -32.21
C GLN A 299 30.74 13.92 -33.40
N LEU A 300 31.30 12.81 -33.91
CA LEU A 300 32.12 12.80 -35.13
C LEU A 300 31.34 13.26 -36.37
N ILE A 301 30.08 12.85 -36.50
CA ILE A 301 29.20 13.32 -37.59
C ILE A 301 29.03 14.85 -37.53
N LYS A 302 28.99 15.45 -36.33
CA LYS A 302 28.88 16.90 -36.18
C LYS A 302 30.14 17.64 -36.65
N GLN A 303 31.30 16.97 -36.70
CA GLN A 303 32.56 17.54 -37.21
C GLN A 303 32.66 17.50 -38.74
N LEU A 304 31.78 16.76 -39.44
CA LEU A 304 31.72 16.77 -40.92
C LEU A 304 31.45 18.17 -41.51
N LYS A 305 30.81 19.05 -40.73
CA LYS A 305 30.52 20.44 -41.15
C LYS A 305 31.79 21.28 -41.30
N ASP A 306 32.88 20.89 -40.65
CA ASP A 306 34.14 21.62 -40.61
C ASP A 306 35.07 21.24 -41.79
N LEU A 307 34.67 20.27 -42.62
CA LEU A 307 35.35 19.87 -43.86
C LEU A 307 34.92 20.73 -45.07
N PRO A 308 35.82 20.95 -46.06
CA PRO A 308 35.48 21.58 -47.33
C PRO A 308 34.32 20.89 -48.05
N GLN A 309 33.47 21.67 -48.73
CA GLN A 309 32.23 21.16 -49.35
C GLN A 309 32.48 20.02 -50.35
N LEU A 310 33.62 20.01 -51.05
CA LEU A 310 34.01 18.96 -51.98
C LEU A 310 34.25 17.60 -51.28
N ASP A 311 34.74 17.63 -50.04
CA ASP A 311 35.20 16.45 -49.29
C ASP A 311 34.12 15.83 -48.40
N ARG A 312 33.05 16.59 -48.10
CA ARG A 312 31.96 16.14 -47.21
C ARG A 312 31.26 14.87 -47.68
N LYS A 313 31.13 14.68 -49.00
CA LYS A 313 30.51 13.47 -49.58
C LYS A 313 31.36 12.23 -49.29
N THR A 314 32.67 12.33 -49.51
CA THR A 314 33.62 11.24 -49.26
C THR A 314 33.75 10.93 -47.77
N ALA A 315 33.82 11.97 -46.93
CA ALA A 315 33.84 11.81 -45.47
C ALA A 315 32.57 11.16 -44.91
N GLY A 316 31.39 11.45 -45.50
CA GLY A 316 30.14 10.79 -45.13
C GLY A 316 30.12 9.29 -45.43
N ILE A 317 30.75 8.86 -46.54
CA ILE A 317 30.92 7.44 -46.87
C ILE A 317 31.81 6.76 -45.82
N LEU A 318 32.96 7.36 -45.50
CA LEU A 318 33.91 6.83 -44.52
C LEU A 318 33.28 6.66 -43.12
N VAL A 319 32.43 7.60 -42.69
CA VAL A 319 31.71 7.50 -41.40
C VAL A 319 30.73 6.33 -41.41
N ASN A 320 30.02 6.10 -42.51
CA ASN A 320 29.08 4.98 -42.61
C ASN A 320 29.81 3.63 -42.65
N GLU A 321 30.94 3.54 -43.35
CA GLU A 321 31.81 2.36 -43.35
C GLU A 321 32.34 2.05 -41.95
N PHE A 322 32.85 3.06 -41.24
CA PHE A 322 33.27 2.97 -39.85
C PHE A 322 32.15 2.42 -38.95
N LYS A 323 30.95 3.03 -39.02
CA LYS A 323 29.79 2.60 -38.22
C LYS A 323 29.42 1.15 -38.50
N SER A 324 29.37 0.77 -39.79
CA SER A 324 29.02 -0.58 -40.20
C SER A 324 30.03 -1.61 -39.70
N SER A 325 31.34 -1.32 -39.80
CA SER A 325 32.38 -2.22 -39.32
C SER A 325 32.34 -2.43 -37.81
N VAL A 326 32.14 -1.36 -37.05
CA VAL A 326 32.04 -1.43 -35.58
C VAL A 326 30.76 -2.19 -35.17
N ASP A 327 29.61 -1.93 -35.80
CA ASP A 327 28.35 -2.60 -35.48
C ASP A 327 28.40 -4.12 -35.77
N GLN A 328 29.10 -4.52 -36.84
CA GLN A 328 29.37 -5.92 -37.14
C GLN A 328 30.20 -6.59 -36.04
N ALA A 329 31.24 -5.92 -35.53
CA ALA A 329 32.08 -6.46 -34.45
C ALA A 329 31.30 -6.63 -33.14
N PHE A 330 30.43 -5.67 -32.78
CA PHE A 330 29.51 -5.81 -31.65
C PHE A 330 28.60 -7.03 -31.81
N THR A 331 28.00 -7.19 -32.99
CA THR A 331 27.08 -8.29 -33.30
C THR A 331 27.78 -9.65 -33.22
N GLN A 332 28.99 -9.77 -33.77
CA GLN A 332 29.78 -11.00 -33.69
C GLN A 332 30.14 -11.36 -32.24
N GLN A 333 30.53 -10.39 -31.43
CA GLN A 333 30.90 -10.65 -30.04
C GLN A 333 29.68 -10.99 -29.16
N LEU A 334 28.52 -10.36 -29.41
CA LEU A 334 27.25 -10.70 -28.76
C LEU A 334 26.82 -12.15 -29.07
N ASN A 335 26.97 -12.58 -30.33
CA ASN A 335 26.64 -13.93 -30.76
C ASN A 335 27.62 -15.00 -30.21
N ASN A 336 28.92 -14.68 -30.14
CA ASN A 336 29.92 -15.59 -29.57
C ASN A 336 29.79 -15.75 -28.05
N ALA A 337 29.26 -14.74 -27.36
CA ALA A 337 29.05 -14.81 -25.91
C ALA A 337 27.77 -15.55 -25.50
N THR A 338 26.82 -15.73 -26.41
CA THR A 338 25.55 -16.44 -26.15
C THR A 338 25.69 -17.96 -26.24
N THR A 339 26.79 -18.49 -26.78
CA THR A 339 27.03 -19.94 -26.92
C THR A 339 27.91 -20.52 -25.81
N LYS A 340 27.61 -20.22 -24.55
CA LYS A 340 27.93 -21.15 -23.45
C LYS A 340 26.64 -21.90 -23.15
N GLU A 341 26.55 -23.16 -23.55
CA GLU A 341 25.51 -24.05 -23.04
C GLU A 341 25.69 -24.17 -21.53
N VAL A 342 24.92 -23.38 -20.79
CA VAL A 342 24.82 -23.49 -19.34
C VAL A 342 23.92 -24.67 -19.08
N TRP A 343 24.50 -25.80 -18.67
CA TRP A 343 23.73 -26.92 -18.15
C TRP A 343 23.05 -26.48 -16.84
N PHE A 344 21.72 -26.51 -16.81
CA PHE A 344 20.93 -26.25 -15.61
C PHE A 344 19.82 -27.29 -15.50
N ASP A 345 19.54 -27.72 -14.27
CA ASP A 345 18.48 -28.69 -13.99
C ASP A 345 17.12 -27.99 -14.00
N VAL A 346 16.34 -28.22 -15.06
CA VAL A 346 14.99 -27.68 -15.25
C VAL A 346 13.98 -28.15 -14.21
N SER A 347 14.30 -29.19 -13.42
CA SER A 347 13.44 -29.70 -12.35
C SER A 347 13.64 -28.99 -11.01
N LEU A 348 14.68 -28.15 -10.88
CA LEU A 348 14.92 -27.40 -9.65
C LEU A 348 13.75 -26.42 -9.39
N PRO A 349 13.13 -26.48 -8.21
CA PRO A 349 12.08 -25.54 -7.85
C PRO A 349 12.66 -24.12 -7.83
N GLY A 350 12.03 -23.23 -8.60
CA GLY A 350 12.42 -21.83 -8.64
C GLY A 350 12.17 -21.11 -7.31
N ILE A 351 12.78 -19.94 -7.13
CA ILE A 351 12.47 -19.07 -6.00
C ILE A 351 11.09 -18.46 -6.26
N LEU A 352 10.06 -19.01 -5.63
CA LEU A 352 8.70 -18.50 -5.73
C LEU A 352 8.56 -17.20 -4.92
N PRO A 353 7.86 -16.19 -5.43
CA PRO A 353 7.47 -15.04 -4.62
C PRO A 353 6.57 -15.52 -3.46
N PRO A 354 6.50 -14.78 -2.34
CA PRO A 354 5.57 -15.10 -1.27
C PRO A 354 4.13 -15.11 -1.81
N GLU A 355 3.47 -16.26 -1.78
CA GLU A 355 2.07 -16.37 -2.17
C GLU A 355 1.17 -15.89 -1.03
N GLY A 356 0.31 -14.92 -1.35
CA GLY A 356 -0.77 -14.51 -0.46
C GLY A 356 -1.95 -15.48 -0.51
N HIS A 357 -2.79 -15.47 0.52
CA HIS A 357 -4.06 -16.18 0.53
C HIS A 357 -5.18 -15.24 0.95
N LEU A 358 -6.38 -15.47 0.44
CA LEU A 358 -7.58 -14.77 0.90
C LEU A 358 -7.92 -15.24 2.31
N HIS A 359 -8.42 -14.33 3.14
CA HIS A 359 -8.95 -14.69 4.45
C HIS A 359 -10.10 -15.70 4.31
N ILE A 360 -10.21 -16.67 5.23
CA ILE A 360 -11.22 -17.74 5.18
C ILE A 360 -12.64 -17.17 5.06
N VAL A 361 -12.94 -16.12 5.82
CA VAL A 361 -14.22 -15.40 5.72
C VAL A 361 -14.45 -14.83 4.31
N THR A 362 -13.43 -14.25 3.68
CA THR A 362 -13.54 -13.74 2.30
C THR A 362 -13.82 -14.86 1.31
N GLN A 363 -13.17 -16.01 1.46
CA GLN A 363 -13.42 -17.19 0.63
C GLN A 363 -14.87 -17.67 0.79
N ALA A 364 -15.35 -17.77 2.04
CA ALA A 364 -16.73 -18.12 2.35
C ALA A 364 -17.73 -17.15 1.74
N ILE A 365 -17.51 -15.83 1.85
CA ILE A 365 -18.36 -14.80 1.24
C ILE A 365 -18.45 -14.98 -0.28
N ILE A 366 -17.31 -15.20 -0.95
CA ILE A 366 -17.26 -15.42 -2.40
C ILE A 366 -18.08 -16.66 -2.78
N GLU A 367 -17.92 -17.76 -2.04
CA GLU A 367 -18.63 -19.00 -2.31
C GLU A 367 -20.14 -18.88 -2.06
N ILE A 368 -20.55 -18.31 -0.92
CA ILE A 368 -21.95 -18.02 -0.59
C ILE A 368 -22.58 -17.18 -1.70
N THR A 369 -21.91 -16.09 -2.11
CA THR A 369 -22.39 -15.21 -3.17
C THR A 369 -22.65 -15.98 -4.47
N ARG A 370 -21.68 -16.78 -4.93
CA ARG A 370 -21.78 -17.57 -6.17
C ARG A 370 -22.93 -18.59 -6.13
N ILE A 371 -23.21 -19.19 -4.97
CA ILE A 371 -24.31 -20.15 -4.84
C ILE A 371 -25.66 -19.46 -5.02
N PHE A 372 -25.86 -18.33 -4.36
CA PHE A 372 -27.12 -17.57 -4.43
C PHE A 372 -27.34 -16.89 -5.78
N GLU A 373 -26.27 -16.40 -6.43
CA GLU A 373 -26.33 -15.85 -7.80
C GLU A 373 -26.92 -16.85 -8.80
N ARG A 374 -26.60 -18.15 -8.69
CA ARG A 374 -27.12 -19.19 -9.58
C ARG A 374 -28.63 -19.40 -9.51
N ILE A 375 -29.26 -18.98 -8.40
CA ILE A 375 -30.71 -19.04 -8.22
C ILE A 375 -31.35 -17.63 -8.30
N GLY A 376 -30.63 -16.67 -8.88
CA GLY A 376 -31.15 -15.35 -9.21
C GLY A 376 -31.21 -14.36 -8.05
N PHE A 377 -30.50 -14.62 -6.95
CA PHE A 377 -30.29 -13.62 -5.90
C PHE A 377 -29.16 -12.67 -6.29
N SER A 378 -29.39 -11.38 -6.08
CA SER A 378 -28.40 -10.33 -6.34
C SER A 378 -27.76 -9.88 -5.04
N ARG A 379 -26.43 -9.81 -5.02
CA ARG A 379 -25.71 -9.29 -3.86
C ARG A 379 -25.89 -7.77 -3.75
N VAL A 380 -26.37 -7.32 -2.60
CA VAL A 380 -26.53 -5.90 -2.26
C VAL A 380 -25.65 -5.55 -1.06
N ARG A 381 -25.39 -4.25 -0.88
CA ARG A 381 -24.66 -3.73 0.28
C ARG A 381 -25.39 -2.50 0.81
N HIS A 382 -25.55 -2.46 2.12
CA HIS A 382 -26.13 -1.34 2.85
C HIS A 382 -25.16 -0.82 3.91
N PRO A 383 -25.40 0.38 4.48
CA PRO A 383 -24.53 0.95 5.50
C PRO A 383 -24.38 0.04 6.74
N GLU A 384 -23.15 -0.05 7.24
CA GLU A 384 -22.79 -0.74 8.50
C GLU A 384 -23.07 0.16 9.73
N VAL A 385 -23.09 1.47 9.52
CA VAL A 385 -23.58 2.49 10.44
C VAL A 385 -24.94 2.92 9.92
N ASP A 386 -26.00 2.70 10.67
CA ASP A 386 -27.36 2.98 10.22
C ASP A 386 -28.20 3.68 11.32
N TRP A 387 -29.39 4.14 10.94
CA TRP A 387 -30.41 4.62 11.85
C TRP A 387 -31.08 3.45 12.58
N ASP A 388 -31.42 3.64 13.85
CA ASP A 388 -32.14 2.64 14.64
C ASP A 388 -33.48 2.26 14.03
N TYR A 389 -34.11 3.15 13.25
CA TYR A 389 -35.29 2.82 12.45
C TYR A 389 -35.07 1.62 11.53
N TYR A 390 -33.97 1.59 10.76
CA TYR A 390 -33.69 0.52 9.82
C TYR A 390 -33.19 -0.75 10.52
N ALA A 391 -32.51 -0.61 11.65
CA ALA A 391 -32.06 -1.74 12.44
C ALA A 391 -33.17 -2.36 13.31
N PHE A 392 -34.22 -1.62 13.69
CA PHE A 392 -35.21 -2.11 14.65
C PHE A 392 -36.65 -1.76 14.29
N GLU A 393 -36.99 -0.47 14.26
CA GLU A 393 -38.41 -0.04 14.19
C GLU A 393 -39.13 -0.57 12.95
N SER A 394 -38.49 -0.45 11.80
CA SER A 394 -39.00 -0.97 10.52
C SER A 394 -39.03 -2.50 10.44
N LEU A 395 -38.36 -3.18 11.37
CA LEU A 395 -38.36 -4.62 11.55
C LEU A 395 -39.30 -5.04 12.70
N ASN A 396 -40.35 -4.25 12.92
CA ASN A 396 -41.42 -4.53 13.90
C ASN A 396 -40.93 -4.55 15.36
N MET A 397 -39.86 -3.82 15.68
CA MET A 397 -39.32 -3.66 17.03
C MET A 397 -39.44 -2.19 17.47
N PRO A 398 -40.56 -1.74 18.06
CA PRO A 398 -40.73 -0.35 18.53
C PRO A 398 -39.69 0.04 19.61
N PRO A 399 -39.52 1.34 19.92
CA PRO A 399 -38.48 1.83 20.83
C PRO A 399 -38.38 1.12 22.19
N ASP A 400 -39.52 0.78 22.79
CA ASP A 400 -39.59 0.13 24.10
C ASP A 400 -39.64 -1.42 24.02
N HIS A 401 -39.37 -2.00 22.85
CA HIS A 401 -39.47 -3.44 22.66
C HIS A 401 -38.28 -4.19 23.27
N PRO A 402 -38.49 -5.19 24.16
CA PRO A 402 -37.41 -5.95 24.81
C PRO A 402 -36.40 -6.60 23.85
N ALA A 403 -36.86 -7.05 22.68
CA ALA A 403 -35.98 -7.63 21.66
C ALA A 403 -34.88 -6.68 21.16
N ARG A 404 -34.97 -5.36 21.37
CA ARG A 404 -33.87 -4.43 21.05
C ARG A 404 -32.63 -4.68 21.94
N ASP A 405 -32.84 -5.14 23.18
CA ASP A 405 -31.76 -5.43 24.12
C ASP A 405 -31.06 -6.77 23.83
N GLU A 406 -31.76 -7.73 23.22
CA GLU A 406 -31.23 -9.06 22.83
C GLU A 406 -30.02 -8.96 21.89
N TRP A 407 -29.94 -7.88 21.10
CA TRP A 407 -28.87 -7.67 20.13
C TRP A 407 -27.64 -6.96 20.69
N GLU A 408 -27.68 -6.51 21.95
CA GLU A 408 -26.57 -5.83 22.63
C GLU A 408 -25.87 -4.76 21.79
N THR A 409 -26.66 -3.89 21.17
CA THR A 409 -26.24 -3.00 20.08
C THR A 409 -25.32 -1.86 20.54
N PHE A 410 -24.38 -1.47 19.68
CA PHE A 410 -23.59 -0.25 19.86
C PHE A 410 -24.37 0.97 19.37
N PHE A 411 -24.69 1.88 20.30
CA PHE A 411 -25.27 3.18 20.00
C PHE A 411 -24.18 4.23 19.91
N ILE A 412 -24.28 5.12 18.92
CA ILE A 412 -23.35 6.21 18.69
C ILE A 412 -24.00 7.51 19.12
N ASP A 413 -23.44 8.15 20.15
CA ASP A 413 -23.77 9.54 20.49
C ASP A 413 -23.11 10.48 19.48
N HIS A 414 -23.88 11.35 18.84
CA HIS A 414 -23.49 11.99 17.59
C HIS A 414 -23.49 13.52 17.68
N LYS A 415 -22.31 14.13 17.50
CA LYS A 415 -22.09 15.59 17.38
C LYS A 415 -21.62 16.05 15.98
N PHE A 416 -21.43 15.14 15.03
CA PHE A 416 -20.90 15.41 13.69
C PHE A 416 -22.04 15.50 12.64
N PRO A 417 -21.80 15.83 11.36
CA PRO A 417 -22.82 15.66 10.32
C PRO A 417 -22.98 14.17 9.96
N SER A 418 -24.22 13.70 9.83
CA SER A 418 -24.52 12.27 9.61
C SER A 418 -23.86 11.76 8.32
N PRO A 419 -23.11 10.65 8.35
CA PRO A 419 -22.53 10.05 7.14
C PRO A 419 -23.60 9.46 6.21
N LEU A 420 -24.87 9.46 6.62
CA LEU A 420 -26.01 8.96 5.85
C LEU A 420 -26.64 10.04 4.94
N LYS A 421 -25.95 11.15 4.69
CA LYS A 421 -26.35 12.13 3.66
C LYS A 421 -26.30 11.48 2.28
N GLY A 422 -27.47 11.17 1.72
CA GLY A 422 -27.59 10.95 0.28
C GLY A 422 -27.34 12.27 -0.44
N GLU A 423 -26.58 12.26 -1.54
CA GLU A 423 -26.43 13.44 -2.39
C GLU A 423 -27.81 14.00 -2.75
N GLY A 424 -28.10 15.23 -2.32
CA GLY A 424 -29.34 15.93 -2.64
C GLY A 424 -30.59 15.60 -1.79
N GLN A 425 -30.49 14.78 -0.73
CA GLN A 425 -31.62 14.54 0.20
C GLN A 425 -31.39 15.25 1.53
N GLY A 426 -32.39 16.02 2.00
CA GLY A 426 -32.33 16.73 3.28
C GLY A 426 -32.09 15.78 4.46
N GLU A 427 -31.67 16.34 5.61
CA GLU A 427 -31.42 15.58 6.84
C GLU A 427 -32.70 14.91 7.35
N VAL A 428 -32.95 13.66 6.94
CA VAL A 428 -34.03 12.85 7.51
C VAL A 428 -33.46 12.10 8.70
N HIS A 429 -33.62 12.69 9.89
CA HIS A 429 -33.34 12.00 11.16
C HIS A 429 -34.36 10.88 11.38
N LYS A 430 -33.89 9.63 11.45
CA LYS A 430 -34.71 8.43 11.71
C LYS A 430 -34.30 7.75 13.03
N GLY A 431 -34.02 8.58 14.04
CA GLY A 431 -33.66 8.17 15.39
C GLY A 431 -32.16 8.14 15.70
N LYS A 432 -31.71 7.29 16.63
CA LYS A 432 -30.30 7.16 17.05
C LYS A 432 -29.47 6.48 15.96
N ILE A 433 -28.17 6.76 15.95
CA ILE A 433 -27.23 6.07 15.07
C ILE A 433 -26.71 4.82 15.78
N VAL A 434 -26.66 3.70 15.06
CA VAL A 434 -26.20 2.40 15.57
C VAL A 434 -25.17 1.78 14.63
N LEU A 435 -24.26 0.98 15.19
CA LEU A 435 -23.60 -0.05 14.39
C LEU A 435 -24.56 -1.22 14.25
N THR A 436 -24.82 -1.65 13.02
CA THR A 436 -25.88 -2.62 12.75
C THR A 436 -25.57 -3.98 13.38
N PRO A 437 -26.44 -4.54 14.24
CA PRO A 437 -26.20 -5.84 14.89
C PRO A 437 -26.52 -7.05 13.99
N HIS A 438 -27.19 -6.80 12.87
CA HIS A 438 -27.59 -7.77 11.85
C HIS A 438 -27.75 -7.03 10.51
N THR A 439 -27.71 -7.77 9.41
CA THR A 439 -27.84 -7.26 8.03
C THR A 439 -29.28 -6.97 7.59
N SER A 440 -30.26 -7.15 8.47
CA SER A 440 -31.68 -6.93 8.20
C SER A 440 -32.04 -5.48 7.89
N ASN A 441 -31.16 -4.53 8.25
CA ASN A 441 -31.32 -3.12 7.87
C ASN A 441 -31.42 -2.93 6.35
N GLY A 442 -30.82 -3.84 5.57
CA GLY A 442 -30.93 -3.85 4.12
C GLY A 442 -32.32 -4.22 3.59
N GLN A 443 -33.11 -5.00 4.34
CA GLN A 443 -34.38 -5.55 3.84
C GLN A 443 -35.38 -4.44 3.50
N VAL A 444 -35.68 -3.57 4.47
CA VAL A 444 -36.62 -2.45 4.27
C VAL A 444 -36.07 -1.45 3.25
N ARG A 445 -34.76 -1.19 3.27
CA ARG A 445 -34.11 -0.32 2.28
C ARG A 445 -34.23 -0.85 0.85
N GLU A 446 -34.16 -2.17 0.67
CA GLU A 446 -34.33 -2.78 -0.65
C GLU A 446 -35.79 -2.70 -1.11
N MET A 447 -36.75 -2.95 -0.19
CA MET A 447 -38.17 -2.80 -0.48
C MET A 447 -38.55 -1.37 -0.87
N GLU A 448 -37.98 -0.36 -0.20
CA GLU A 448 -38.23 1.06 -0.50
C GLU A 448 -37.79 1.49 -1.91
N LYS A 449 -36.95 0.71 -2.61
CA LYS A 449 -36.58 0.97 -4.01
C LYS A 449 -37.73 0.70 -4.98
N GLY A 450 -38.77 -0.04 -4.57
CA GLY A 450 -39.98 -0.30 -5.35
C GLY A 450 -39.82 -1.26 -6.54
N LYS A 451 -38.70 -1.97 -6.64
CA LYS A 451 -38.45 -2.95 -7.72
C LYS A 451 -38.80 -4.36 -7.26
N LEU A 452 -39.90 -4.91 -7.81
CA LEU A 452 -40.37 -6.28 -7.55
C LEU A 452 -40.21 -7.15 -8.81
N PRO A 453 -39.99 -8.48 -8.68
CA PRO A 453 -39.76 -9.21 -7.42
C PRO A 453 -38.39 -8.89 -6.82
N ILE A 454 -38.27 -9.00 -5.50
CA ILE A 454 -36.99 -8.79 -4.80
C ILE A 454 -36.35 -10.16 -4.58
N ARG A 455 -35.09 -10.29 -4.99
CA ARG A 455 -34.20 -11.42 -4.69
C ARG A 455 -32.85 -10.86 -4.31
N MET A 456 -32.64 -10.56 -3.04
CA MET A 456 -31.41 -9.93 -2.56
C MET A 456 -30.69 -10.80 -1.54
N ILE A 457 -29.36 -10.70 -1.54
CA ILE A 457 -28.51 -11.19 -0.45
C ILE A 457 -27.62 -10.03 0.03
N ASN A 458 -27.80 -9.61 1.28
CA ASN A 458 -26.96 -8.59 1.91
C ASN A 458 -25.89 -9.30 2.73
N ILE A 459 -24.62 -9.02 2.45
CA ILE A 459 -23.48 -9.56 3.19
C ILE A 459 -22.66 -8.39 3.72
N ALA A 460 -22.65 -8.21 5.03
CA ALA A 460 -21.93 -7.10 5.65
C ALA A 460 -21.44 -7.46 7.06
N LYS A 461 -20.63 -6.55 7.61
CA LYS A 461 -20.18 -6.62 9.00
C LYS A 461 -21.33 -6.27 9.93
N CYS A 462 -21.42 -7.02 11.01
CA CYS A 462 -22.36 -6.82 12.10
C CYS A 462 -21.61 -6.65 13.40
N TYR A 463 -22.21 -5.90 14.32
CA TYR A 463 -21.55 -5.46 15.55
C TYR A 463 -22.42 -5.72 16.76
N ARG A 464 -21.90 -6.43 17.77
CA ARG A 464 -22.58 -6.70 19.04
C ARG A 464 -21.60 -6.56 20.19
N ARG A 465 -22.05 -6.13 21.37
CA ARG A 465 -21.19 -5.96 22.56
C ARG A 465 -20.82 -7.29 23.23
N GLN A 466 -20.60 -8.34 22.44
CA GLN A 466 -20.26 -9.69 22.89
C GLN A 466 -18.79 -9.97 22.63
N SER A 467 -18.08 -10.48 23.63
CA SER A 467 -16.67 -10.84 23.51
C SER A 467 -16.36 -12.01 24.44
N ASP A 468 -16.41 -13.22 23.91
CA ASP A 468 -16.03 -14.45 24.60
C ASP A 468 -15.32 -15.41 23.64
N VAL A 469 -15.16 -16.67 24.02
CA VAL A 469 -14.45 -17.68 23.20
C VAL A 469 -15.16 -17.95 21.87
N SER A 470 -16.50 -17.82 21.84
CA SER A 470 -17.36 -18.10 20.68
C SER A 470 -17.95 -16.84 20.02
N HIS A 471 -17.88 -15.68 20.69
CA HIS A 471 -18.44 -14.43 20.20
C HIS A 471 -17.37 -13.35 20.05
N VAL A 472 -17.41 -12.66 18.91
CA VAL A 472 -16.54 -11.52 18.60
C VAL A 472 -17.38 -10.26 18.40
N PRO A 473 -16.88 -9.07 18.81
CA PRO A 473 -17.66 -7.84 18.73
C PRO A 473 -18.01 -7.40 17.31
N MET A 474 -17.26 -7.88 16.32
CA MET A 474 -17.50 -7.70 14.90
C MET A 474 -17.39 -9.07 14.22
N PHE A 475 -18.42 -9.42 13.45
CA PHE A 475 -18.48 -10.62 12.63
C PHE A 475 -19.18 -10.30 11.31
N HIS A 476 -19.30 -11.25 10.39
CA HIS A 476 -20.01 -11.07 9.13
C HIS A 476 -21.30 -11.86 9.16
N GLN A 477 -22.38 -11.22 8.78
CA GLN A 477 -23.67 -11.87 8.59
C GLN A 477 -24.04 -11.77 7.12
N PHE A 478 -24.76 -12.78 6.64
CA PHE A 478 -25.51 -12.61 5.43
C PHE A 478 -26.98 -12.91 5.65
N GLU A 479 -27.79 -12.15 4.92
CA GLU A 479 -29.24 -12.30 4.92
C GLU A 479 -29.78 -12.25 3.51
N GLY A 480 -30.70 -13.18 3.23
CA GLY A 480 -31.48 -13.18 2.02
C GLY A 480 -32.88 -12.64 2.26
N LEU A 481 -33.42 -11.96 1.25
CA LEU A 481 -34.82 -11.55 1.19
C LEU A 481 -35.37 -11.90 -0.19
N PHE A 482 -36.50 -12.61 -0.20
CA PHE A 482 -37.32 -12.86 -1.37
C PHE A 482 -38.71 -12.26 -1.18
N VAL A 483 -39.20 -11.45 -2.12
CA VAL A 483 -40.56 -10.90 -2.10
C VAL A 483 -41.18 -11.01 -3.50
N ASP A 484 -42.33 -11.66 -3.59
CA ASP A 484 -43.13 -11.84 -4.81
C ASP A 484 -44.60 -12.13 -4.45
N LYS A 485 -45.48 -12.37 -5.43
CA LYS A 485 -46.93 -12.56 -5.20
C LYS A 485 -47.29 -13.88 -4.51
N ASN A 486 -46.42 -14.90 -4.57
CA ASN A 486 -46.74 -16.27 -4.16
C ASN A 486 -45.57 -16.99 -3.46
N ALA A 487 -44.77 -16.27 -2.67
CA ALA A 487 -43.73 -16.89 -1.85
C ALA A 487 -44.35 -17.80 -0.79
N SER A 488 -43.76 -18.98 -0.60
CA SER A 488 -44.21 -19.98 0.36
C SER A 488 -43.07 -20.49 1.26
N ILE A 489 -43.43 -21.17 2.35
CA ILE A 489 -42.46 -21.88 3.19
C ILE A 489 -41.76 -22.99 2.39
N GLY A 490 -42.43 -23.56 1.39
CA GLY A 490 -41.84 -24.53 0.47
C GLY A 490 -40.68 -23.93 -0.33
N ASP A 491 -40.83 -22.69 -0.80
CA ASP A 491 -39.76 -21.97 -1.50
C ASP A 491 -38.59 -21.66 -0.57
N LEU A 492 -38.88 -21.17 0.64
CA LEU A 492 -37.87 -20.94 1.67
C LEU A 492 -37.06 -22.22 1.90
N LYS A 493 -37.74 -23.34 2.18
CA LYS A 493 -37.09 -24.63 2.41
C LYS A 493 -36.28 -25.08 1.19
N GLY A 494 -36.80 -24.90 -0.02
CA GLY A 494 -36.11 -25.23 -1.26
C GLY A 494 -34.80 -24.46 -1.44
N VAL A 495 -34.81 -23.15 -1.16
CA VAL A 495 -33.62 -22.30 -1.19
C VAL A 495 -32.59 -22.76 -0.14
N MET A 496 -33.04 -23.12 1.08
CA MET A 496 -32.15 -23.63 2.13
C MET A 496 -31.51 -24.97 1.74
N ASP A 497 -32.31 -25.92 1.27
CA ASP A 497 -31.84 -27.23 0.83
C ASP A 497 -30.84 -27.11 -0.33
N TYR A 498 -31.09 -26.20 -1.27
CA TYR A 498 -30.15 -25.90 -2.35
C TYR A 498 -28.83 -25.35 -1.81
N PHE A 499 -28.89 -24.31 -0.96
CA PHE A 499 -27.69 -23.69 -0.39
C PHE A 499 -26.83 -24.71 0.37
N PHE A 500 -27.43 -25.51 1.27
CA PHE A 500 -26.66 -26.46 2.07
C PHE A 500 -26.04 -27.58 1.23
N LYS A 501 -26.74 -28.07 0.20
CA LYS A 501 -26.17 -29.07 -0.71
C LYS A 501 -24.99 -28.52 -1.50
N GLN A 502 -25.09 -27.28 -1.98
CA GLN A 502 -24.01 -26.65 -2.74
C GLN A 502 -22.82 -26.28 -1.85
N TYR A 503 -23.08 -25.78 -0.63
CA TYR A 503 -22.02 -25.29 0.24
C TYR A 503 -21.32 -26.42 1.02
N TYR A 504 -22.07 -27.40 1.53
CA TYR A 504 -21.54 -28.46 2.39
C TYR A 504 -21.49 -29.85 1.73
N GLY A 505 -22.09 -30.02 0.56
CA GLY A 505 -22.13 -31.31 -0.16
C GLY A 505 -23.51 -32.00 -0.15
N PRO A 506 -23.69 -33.04 -0.97
CA PRO A 506 -25.01 -33.60 -1.31
C PRO A 506 -25.75 -34.29 -0.13
N ASP A 507 -25.04 -34.77 0.88
CA ASP A 507 -25.60 -35.53 2.02
C ASP A 507 -26.15 -34.63 3.16
N ARG A 508 -26.16 -33.32 2.93
CA ARG A 508 -26.47 -32.31 3.93
C ARG A 508 -27.95 -31.96 3.87
N LYS A 509 -28.61 -32.02 5.02
CA LYS A 509 -30.07 -31.85 5.16
C LYS A 509 -30.39 -30.68 6.08
N SER A 510 -31.36 -29.86 5.69
CA SER A 510 -31.96 -28.84 6.56
C SER A 510 -33.15 -29.38 7.34
N ARG A 511 -33.41 -28.79 8.50
CA ARG A 511 -34.72 -28.81 9.15
C ARG A 511 -35.09 -27.40 9.61
N LEU A 512 -36.39 -27.09 9.57
CA LEU A 512 -36.97 -25.87 10.11
C LEU A 512 -37.63 -26.21 11.44
N ARG A 513 -37.23 -25.55 12.51
CA ARG A 513 -37.79 -25.69 13.86
C ARG A 513 -38.56 -24.41 14.20
N PRO A 514 -39.84 -24.47 14.62
CA PRO A 514 -40.60 -23.27 14.98
C PRO A 514 -39.84 -22.43 16.02
N PHE A 515 -39.77 -21.13 15.77
CA PHE A 515 -39.17 -20.14 16.65
C PHE A 515 -39.95 -18.82 16.53
N HIS A 516 -39.55 -17.78 17.26
CA HIS A 516 -40.18 -16.47 17.21
C HIS A 516 -39.17 -15.36 16.90
N PHE A 517 -39.32 -14.69 15.76
CA PHE A 517 -38.63 -13.44 15.43
C PHE A 517 -39.66 -12.33 15.19
N GLN A 518 -39.37 -11.10 15.60
CA GLN A 518 -40.33 -10.00 15.52
C GLN A 518 -40.70 -9.61 14.07
N PHE A 519 -39.78 -9.83 13.12
CA PHE A 519 -39.91 -9.43 11.72
C PHE A 519 -40.38 -10.54 10.78
N THR A 520 -40.67 -11.75 11.29
CA THR A 520 -41.20 -12.86 10.50
C THR A 520 -42.35 -13.58 11.19
N GLU A 521 -43.35 -14.01 10.43
CA GLU A 521 -44.45 -14.85 10.91
C GLU A 521 -45.04 -15.69 9.76
N PRO A 522 -44.96 -17.04 9.81
CA PRO A 522 -44.29 -17.85 10.84
C PRO A 522 -42.76 -17.75 10.78
N SER A 523 -42.14 -17.99 11.94
CA SER A 523 -40.69 -17.93 12.18
C SER A 523 -40.08 -19.31 12.46
N PHE A 524 -38.83 -19.51 12.05
CA PHE A 524 -38.11 -20.77 12.16
C PHE A 524 -36.62 -20.57 12.49
N GLU A 525 -36.08 -21.41 13.36
CA GLU A 525 -34.64 -21.69 13.36
C GLU A 525 -34.31 -22.75 12.31
N VAL A 526 -33.16 -22.57 11.66
CA VAL A 526 -32.65 -23.48 10.64
C VAL A 526 -31.50 -24.28 11.22
N ASP A 527 -31.69 -25.60 11.29
CA ASP A 527 -30.64 -26.52 11.68
C ASP A 527 -30.16 -27.33 10.46
N ILE A 528 -28.88 -27.68 10.47
CA ILE A 528 -28.27 -28.62 9.52
C ILE A 528 -27.85 -29.89 10.26
N ASN A 529 -27.97 -31.05 9.61
CA ASN A 529 -27.44 -32.27 10.20
C ASN A 529 -25.92 -32.13 10.47
N CYS A 530 -25.39 -32.81 11.47
CA CYS A 530 -23.98 -32.73 11.82
C CYS A 530 -23.10 -33.34 10.73
N GLY A 531 -21.99 -32.69 10.37
CA GLY A 531 -21.07 -33.19 9.34
C GLY A 531 -20.27 -34.43 9.77
N VAL A 532 -20.11 -34.61 11.08
CA VAL A 532 -19.29 -35.67 11.66
C VAL A 532 -20.09 -36.96 11.82
N CYS A 533 -21.29 -36.89 12.40
CA CYS A 533 -22.15 -38.08 12.60
C CYS A 533 -23.27 -38.22 11.56
N LEU A 534 -23.34 -37.30 10.59
CA LEU A 534 -24.36 -37.26 9.53
C LEU A 534 -25.81 -37.28 10.04
N GLY A 535 -26.06 -36.76 11.25
CA GLY A 535 -27.38 -36.74 11.87
C GLY A 535 -27.70 -37.94 12.76
N LYS A 536 -26.75 -38.85 13.01
CA LYS A 536 -26.98 -40.07 13.80
C LYS A 536 -26.80 -39.89 15.31
N ALA A 537 -26.38 -38.70 15.76
CA ALA A 537 -25.96 -38.41 17.14
C ALA A 537 -24.77 -39.23 17.68
N HIS A 538 -24.39 -40.32 17.01
CA HIS A 538 -23.28 -41.22 17.36
C HIS A 538 -22.32 -41.39 16.18
N LEU A 539 -21.05 -41.60 16.48
CA LEU A 539 -19.99 -41.92 15.53
C LEU A 539 -20.07 -43.39 15.10
N PRO A 540 -19.37 -43.81 14.03
CA PRO A 540 -19.38 -45.20 13.56
C PRO A 540 -18.92 -46.23 14.60
N ASP A 541 -18.11 -45.81 15.57
CA ASP A 541 -17.62 -46.62 16.70
C ASP A 541 -18.60 -46.67 17.89
N GLY A 542 -19.80 -46.10 17.73
CA GLY A 542 -20.86 -46.07 18.74
C GLY A 542 -20.72 -44.97 19.79
N GLN A 543 -19.64 -44.17 19.78
CA GLN A 543 -19.47 -43.09 20.73
C GLN A 543 -20.40 -41.90 20.42
N GLY A 544 -20.92 -41.24 21.45
CA GLY A 544 -21.73 -40.02 21.30
C GLY A 544 -20.96 -38.90 20.61
N CYS A 545 -21.59 -38.20 19.67
CA CYS A 545 -20.95 -37.13 18.91
C CYS A 545 -20.76 -35.88 19.77
N LYS A 546 -19.52 -35.60 20.16
CA LYS A 546 -19.16 -34.48 21.04
C LYS A 546 -19.51 -33.09 20.47
N LEU A 547 -19.58 -32.96 19.14
CA LEU A 547 -19.87 -31.70 18.46
C LEU A 547 -21.35 -31.31 18.56
N CYS A 548 -22.25 -32.19 18.12
CA CYS A 548 -23.68 -31.86 18.03
C CYS A 548 -24.52 -32.42 19.17
N LYS A 549 -24.07 -33.49 19.84
CA LYS A 549 -24.80 -34.31 20.83
C LYS A 549 -26.07 -35.00 20.32
N ASP A 550 -26.88 -34.33 19.50
CA ASP A 550 -28.20 -34.79 19.03
C ASP A 550 -28.30 -34.88 17.49
N GLY A 551 -27.16 -34.84 16.80
CA GLY A 551 -27.11 -35.00 15.34
C GLY A 551 -27.37 -33.73 14.53
N TRP A 552 -27.71 -32.60 15.15
CA TRP A 552 -28.04 -31.35 14.47
C TRP A 552 -27.27 -30.16 15.01
N LEU A 553 -27.03 -29.17 14.15
CA LEU A 553 -26.34 -27.94 14.47
C LEU A 553 -27.18 -26.77 13.95
N GLU A 554 -27.55 -25.87 14.84
CA GLU A 554 -28.22 -24.62 14.50
C GLU A 554 -27.29 -23.74 13.65
N LEU A 555 -27.84 -23.09 12.63
CA LEU A 555 -27.12 -22.17 11.73
C LEU A 555 -27.61 -20.73 11.85
N GLY A 556 -28.91 -20.53 11.96
CA GLY A 556 -29.51 -19.20 12.12
C GLY A 556 -31.02 -19.22 11.96
N GLY A 557 -31.59 -18.06 11.63
CA GLY A 557 -33.04 -17.85 11.58
C GLY A 557 -33.57 -17.69 10.16
N ALA A 558 -34.85 -18.02 9.96
CA ALA A 558 -35.59 -17.77 8.75
C ALA A 558 -37.09 -17.64 9.04
N GLY A 559 -37.86 -17.13 8.09
CA GLY A 559 -39.31 -17.04 8.24
C GLY A 559 -39.98 -16.29 7.11
N MET A 560 -41.31 -16.31 7.11
CA MET A 560 -42.12 -15.49 6.20
C MET A 560 -42.11 -14.05 6.69
N VAL A 561 -41.85 -13.06 5.84
CA VAL A 561 -41.73 -11.65 6.25
C VAL A 561 -43.05 -11.17 6.85
N HIS A 562 -42.99 -10.57 8.05
CA HIS A 562 -44.18 -10.11 8.75
C HIS A 562 -44.87 -8.97 7.96
N PRO A 563 -46.22 -8.92 7.89
CA PRO A 563 -46.94 -7.88 7.15
C PRO A 563 -46.58 -6.44 7.51
N ASN A 564 -46.27 -6.16 8.79
CA ASN A 564 -45.82 -4.83 9.22
C ASN A 564 -44.48 -4.43 8.59
N VAL A 565 -43.58 -5.39 8.37
CA VAL A 565 -42.27 -5.16 7.75
C VAL A 565 -42.42 -4.89 6.25
N LEU A 566 -43.32 -5.62 5.57
CA LEU A 566 -43.70 -5.33 4.19
C LEU A 566 -44.29 -3.92 4.04
N LYS A 567 -45.21 -3.53 4.94
CA LYS A 567 -45.78 -2.18 4.99
C LYS A 567 -44.70 -1.10 5.23
N ALA A 568 -43.76 -1.34 6.15
CA ALA A 568 -42.63 -0.44 6.39
C ALA A 568 -41.74 -0.29 5.13
N GLY A 569 -41.60 -1.37 4.35
CA GLY A 569 -40.96 -1.38 3.03
C GLY A 569 -41.81 -0.81 1.88
N LYS A 570 -43.00 -0.27 2.14
CA LYS A 570 -43.95 0.24 1.13
C LYS A 570 -44.47 -0.84 0.16
N ILE A 571 -44.55 -2.08 0.62
CA ILE A 571 -45.11 -3.22 -0.12
C ILE A 571 -46.46 -3.59 0.47
N ASP A 572 -47.44 -3.81 -0.41
CA ASP A 572 -48.81 -4.20 -0.03
C ASP A 572 -48.86 -5.71 0.32
N PRO A 573 -49.06 -6.06 1.62
CA PRO A 573 -49.04 -7.46 2.06
C PRO A 573 -50.26 -8.27 1.59
N ASP A 574 -51.32 -7.62 1.11
CA ASP A 574 -52.49 -8.32 0.55
C ASP A 574 -52.21 -8.82 -0.89
N LYS A 575 -51.15 -8.30 -1.53
CA LYS A 575 -50.76 -8.64 -2.92
C LYS A 575 -49.43 -9.37 -3.01
N TYR A 576 -48.54 -9.13 -2.07
CA TYR A 576 -47.18 -9.65 -2.06
C TYR A 576 -46.86 -10.24 -0.69
N ASN A 577 -46.08 -11.31 -0.71
CA ASN A 577 -45.52 -11.91 0.48
C ASN A 577 -44.04 -12.24 0.21
N GLY A 578 -43.35 -12.75 1.22
CA GLY A 578 -41.94 -13.02 1.09
C GLY A 578 -41.39 -13.86 2.22
N PHE A 579 -40.15 -14.29 2.08
CA PHE A 579 -39.39 -14.91 3.15
C PHE A 579 -38.03 -14.26 3.28
N ALA A 580 -37.50 -14.30 4.50
CA ALA A 580 -36.15 -13.87 4.82
C ALA A 580 -35.42 -15.00 5.56
N PHE A 581 -34.10 -14.98 5.49
CA PHE A 581 -33.23 -15.89 6.22
C PHE A 581 -31.90 -15.20 6.51
N GLY A 582 -31.22 -15.61 7.58
CA GLY A 582 -29.97 -15.00 7.98
C GLY A 582 -29.12 -15.87 8.90
N TRP A 583 -27.81 -15.84 8.68
CA TRP A 583 -26.84 -16.50 9.53
C TRP A 583 -25.43 -15.93 9.39
N GLY A 584 -24.57 -16.23 10.38
CA GLY A 584 -23.19 -15.78 10.43
C GLY A 584 -22.29 -16.50 9.42
N VAL A 585 -21.47 -15.74 8.69
CA VAL A 585 -20.52 -16.27 7.71
C VAL A 585 -19.44 -17.10 8.42
N GLU A 586 -18.92 -16.62 9.54
CA GLU A 586 -17.90 -17.31 10.32
C GLU A 586 -18.39 -18.68 10.78
N ARG A 587 -19.61 -18.77 11.31
CA ARG A 587 -20.23 -20.04 11.75
C ARG A 587 -20.38 -21.01 10.58
N VAL A 588 -20.87 -20.51 9.44
CA VAL A 588 -21.02 -21.31 8.22
C VAL A 588 -19.69 -21.87 7.73
N ALA A 589 -18.65 -21.02 7.71
CA ALA A 589 -17.31 -21.39 7.27
C ALA A 589 -16.67 -22.41 8.22
N MET A 590 -16.70 -22.14 9.53
CA MET A 590 -16.13 -23.00 10.57
C MET A 590 -16.70 -24.43 10.49
N MET A 591 -18.02 -24.55 10.29
CA MET A 591 -18.69 -25.83 10.15
C MET A 591 -18.31 -26.61 8.88
N LYS A 592 -17.73 -25.94 7.87
CA LYS A 592 -17.28 -26.57 6.63
C LYS A 592 -15.80 -26.96 6.68
N SER A 593 -14.94 -26.08 7.16
CA SER A 593 -13.49 -26.25 7.14
C SER A 593 -12.95 -27.15 8.26
N GLY A 594 -13.79 -27.57 9.20
CA GLY A 594 -13.36 -28.36 10.36
C GLY A 594 -12.40 -27.59 11.28
N THR A 595 -12.45 -26.26 11.21
CA THR A 595 -11.62 -25.36 12.01
C THR A 595 -12.16 -25.35 13.44
N GLN A 596 -11.27 -25.53 14.42
CA GLN A 596 -11.62 -25.51 15.85
C GLN A 596 -11.79 -24.11 16.37
#